data_AF-A0A960LZX2-F1
#
_entry.id   AF-A0A960LZX2-F1
#
_cell.length_a   1.000
_cell.length_b   1.000
_cell.length_c   1.000
_cell.angle_alpha   90.00
_cell.angle_beta   90.00
_cell.angle_gamma   90.00
#
_symmetry.space_group_name_H-M   'P 1'
#
loop_
_entity.id
_entity.type
_entity.pdbx_description
1 polymer ?
#
loop_
_entity_poly.entity_id
_entity_poly.type
_entity_poly.pdbx_seq_one_letter_code
_entity_poly.pdbx_strand_id
1 'polypeptide(L)'
;MDAFSKSKVELEDALKHLLKAERAGRKPGADSLAGALGLERNHAVELLARLSASGLVDWRDDGYVLTRQGRSYAMQMIRAHRLYETYLADQTGVLDRKWHAIAETEEHRIGPEALRHMEAALGYPRFDPHGDPIPSEEGELPALAGVSLINLADGAVCRVVHVEDEPEKVFDRIADYQIAAGVKIEVVSRNPSGMLIKMEGIHIRLDEPMAANITVQVLPESERPDPALYRLSTLGQGEAAEVDSLSPACRGAERNRLLDLGVVAGASIRYEYAGPSGYPVAYRIRGALMALRREQTDRILVRREKLNLAAEAT
;
A
#
# COMPACT_ATOMS: atom_id res chain seq x y z
N MET A 1 10.57 13.56 25.16
CA MET A 1 9.28 13.02 25.66
C MET A 1 9.33 13.01 27.17
N ASP A 2 8.29 13.49 27.85
CA ASP A 2 8.20 13.28 29.30
C ASP A 2 7.87 11.81 29.62
N ALA A 3 8.05 11.39 30.87
CA ALA A 3 7.82 10.02 31.30
C ALA A 3 6.35 9.56 31.16
N PHE A 4 5.38 10.46 31.25
CA PHE A 4 3.95 10.17 31.07
C PHE A 4 3.62 9.88 29.60
N SER A 5 4.19 10.65 28.67
CA SER A 5 4.04 10.44 27.23
C SER A 5 4.60 9.09 26.79
N LYS A 6 5.78 8.69 27.31
CA LYS A 6 6.37 7.38 27.00
C LYS A 6 5.50 6.22 27.53
N SER A 7 5.02 6.38 28.75
CA SER A 7 4.17 5.40 29.43
C SER A 7 2.81 5.18 28.75
N LYS A 8 2.26 6.23 28.12
CA LYS A 8 1.04 6.14 27.31
C LYS A 8 1.26 5.34 26.03
N VAL A 9 2.33 5.64 25.29
CA VAL A 9 2.69 4.96 24.02
C VAL A 9 2.81 3.45 24.23
N GLU A 10 3.55 3.02 25.25
CA GLU A 10 3.74 1.58 25.56
C GLU A 10 2.41 0.85 25.87
N LEU A 11 1.44 1.53 26.48
CA LEU A 11 0.11 0.95 26.73
C LEU A 11 -0.70 0.82 25.43
N GLU A 12 -0.63 1.82 24.56
CA GLU A 12 -1.33 1.82 23.26
C GLU A 12 -0.75 0.76 22.32
N ASP A 13 0.57 0.61 22.27
CA ASP A 13 1.26 -0.44 21.51
C ASP A 13 0.92 -1.84 22.03
N ALA A 14 0.84 -1.98 23.36
CA ALA A 14 0.40 -3.23 23.97
C ALA A 14 -1.03 -3.59 23.54
N LEU A 15 -1.96 -2.62 23.53
CA LEU A 15 -3.33 -2.85 23.06
C LEU A 15 -3.39 -3.27 21.58
N LYS A 16 -2.59 -2.63 20.71
CA LYS A 16 -2.46 -3.02 19.28
C LYS A 16 -1.98 -4.46 19.14
N HIS A 17 -0.93 -4.84 19.88
CA HIS A 17 -0.39 -6.20 19.88
C HIS A 17 -1.43 -7.24 20.36
N LEU A 18 -2.11 -6.96 21.46
CA LEU A 18 -3.17 -7.82 21.99
C LEU A 18 -4.30 -8.02 20.96
N LEU A 19 -4.68 -6.97 20.23
CA LEU A 19 -5.71 -7.05 19.19
C LEU A 19 -5.23 -7.87 17.97
N LYS A 20 -3.97 -7.69 17.53
CA LYS A 20 -3.33 -8.49 16.46
C LYS A 20 -3.31 -9.97 16.85
N ALA A 21 -3.01 -10.30 18.11
CA ALA A 21 -3.02 -11.67 18.61
C ALA A 21 -4.43 -12.26 18.69
N GLU A 22 -5.41 -11.52 19.22
CA GLU A 22 -6.81 -11.93 19.32
C GLU A 22 -7.39 -12.29 17.94
N ARG A 23 -7.15 -11.46 16.92
CA ARG A 23 -7.60 -11.72 15.54
C ARG A 23 -6.94 -12.94 14.91
N ALA A 24 -5.72 -13.26 15.32
CA ALA A 24 -5.04 -14.49 14.93
C ALA A 24 -5.49 -15.72 15.74
N GLY A 25 -6.53 -15.59 16.59
CA GLY A 25 -7.03 -16.68 17.44
C GLY A 25 -6.07 -17.05 18.58
N ARG A 26 -5.14 -16.15 18.94
CA ARG A 26 -4.14 -16.38 19.98
C ARG A 26 -4.46 -15.57 21.23
N LYS A 27 -4.07 -16.10 22.39
CA LYS A 27 -4.11 -15.39 23.67
C LYS A 27 -2.68 -15.09 24.12
N PRO A 28 -2.20 -13.85 23.96
CA PRO A 28 -0.82 -13.50 24.28
C PRO A 28 -0.61 -13.39 25.81
N GLY A 29 0.57 -13.80 26.27
CA GLY A 29 1.06 -13.56 27.63
C GLY A 29 2.19 -12.52 27.66
N ALA A 30 2.81 -12.34 28.83
CA ALA A 30 3.89 -11.38 29.02
C ALA A 30 5.09 -11.59 28.08
N ASP A 31 5.46 -12.86 27.82
CA ASP A 31 6.57 -13.19 26.91
C ASP A 31 6.28 -12.78 25.46
N SER A 32 5.02 -12.91 25.03
CA SER A 32 4.59 -12.47 23.70
C SER A 32 4.63 -10.95 23.58
N LEU A 33 4.18 -10.23 24.60
CA LEU A 33 4.20 -8.77 24.62
C LEU A 33 5.63 -8.23 24.68
N ALA A 34 6.48 -8.82 25.53
CA ALA A 34 7.89 -8.47 25.65
C ALA A 34 8.62 -8.60 24.31
N GLY A 35 8.43 -9.73 23.61
CA GLY A 35 9.04 -9.94 22.30
C GLY A 35 8.54 -8.97 21.22
N ALA A 36 7.25 -8.64 21.22
CA ALA A 36 6.67 -7.75 20.22
C ALA A 36 7.10 -6.28 20.39
N LEU A 37 7.21 -5.80 21.63
CA LEU A 37 7.55 -4.39 21.92
C LEU A 37 9.04 -4.20 22.25
N GLY A 38 9.85 -5.26 22.20
CA GLY A 38 11.28 -5.20 22.55
C GLY A 38 11.54 -4.84 24.02
N LEU A 39 10.68 -5.31 24.93
CA LEU A 39 10.70 -4.98 26.35
C LEU A 39 11.27 -6.13 27.19
N GLU A 40 11.79 -5.79 28.36
CA GLU A 40 12.06 -6.78 29.40
C GLU A 40 10.76 -7.42 29.89
N ARG A 41 10.80 -8.73 30.19
CA ARG A 41 9.61 -9.49 30.64
C ARG A 41 8.91 -8.86 31.83
N ASN A 42 9.66 -8.37 32.82
CA ASN A 42 9.09 -7.74 34.01
C ASN A 42 8.32 -6.45 33.66
N HIS A 43 8.84 -5.65 32.73
CA HIS A 43 8.16 -4.44 32.25
C HIS A 43 6.87 -4.77 31.51
N ALA A 44 6.87 -5.85 30.71
CA ALA A 44 5.66 -6.35 30.07
C ALA A 44 4.58 -6.81 31.08
N VAL A 45 4.98 -7.45 32.18
CA VAL A 45 4.07 -7.80 33.29
C VAL A 45 3.47 -6.55 33.94
N GLU A 46 4.29 -5.52 34.19
CA GLU A 46 3.83 -4.25 34.76
C GLU A 46 2.83 -3.53 33.83
N LEU A 47 3.10 -3.51 32.52
CA LEU A 47 2.16 -2.94 31.52
C LEU A 47 0.83 -3.69 31.53
N LEU A 48 0.84 -5.02 31.53
CA LEU A 48 -0.37 -5.84 31.59
C LEU A 48 -1.16 -5.61 32.89
N ALA A 49 -0.47 -5.50 34.04
CA ALA A 49 -1.11 -5.17 35.30
C ALA A 49 -1.81 -3.79 35.27
N ARG A 50 -1.18 -2.79 34.63
CA ARG A 50 -1.76 -1.44 34.47
C ARG A 50 -2.96 -1.45 33.52
N LEU A 51 -2.89 -2.20 32.42
CA LEU A 51 -4.03 -2.38 31.52
C LEU A 51 -5.22 -3.06 32.24
N SER A 52 -4.95 -4.09 33.06
CA SER A 52 -5.97 -4.78 33.87
C SER A 52 -6.60 -3.83 34.89
N ALA A 53 -5.77 -3.07 35.62
CA ALA A 53 -6.23 -2.08 36.59
C ALA A 53 -7.09 -0.97 35.94
N SER A 54 -6.84 -0.68 34.66
CA SER A 54 -7.62 0.27 33.86
C SER A 54 -8.86 -0.34 33.20
N GLY A 55 -9.13 -1.64 33.41
CA GLY A 55 -10.28 -2.34 32.85
C GLY A 55 -10.20 -2.60 31.34
N LEU A 56 -9.02 -2.49 30.73
CA LEU A 56 -8.83 -2.64 29.28
C LEU A 56 -8.54 -4.09 28.87
N VAL A 57 -7.99 -4.89 29.78
CA VAL A 57 -7.73 -6.31 29.57
C VAL A 57 -8.22 -7.13 30.76
N ASP A 58 -8.40 -8.42 30.54
CA ASP A 58 -8.81 -9.40 31.55
C ASP A 58 -7.98 -10.69 31.37
N TRP A 59 -7.82 -11.47 32.43
CA TRP A 59 -7.12 -12.75 32.39
C TRP A 59 -8.13 -13.90 32.28
N ARG A 60 -8.10 -14.66 31.18
CA ARG A 60 -9.05 -15.76 30.92
C ARG A 60 -8.40 -16.95 30.22
N ASP A 61 -8.59 -18.14 30.80
CA ASP A 61 -8.03 -19.42 30.35
C ASP A 61 -6.56 -19.28 29.93
N ASP A 62 -5.74 -18.90 30.91
CA ASP A 62 -4.27 -18.80 30.80
C ASP A 62 -3.71 -17.78 29.81
N GLY A 63 -4.45 -16.70 29.53
CA GLY A 63 -3.92 -15.57 28.76
C GLY A 63 -4.73 -14.29 28.91
N TYR A 64 -4.15 -13.18 28.43
CA TYR A 64 -4.83 -11.89 28.43
C TYR A 64 -5.77 -11.77 27.23
N VAL A 65 -6.97 -11.24 27.48
CA VAL A 65 -7.97 -10.91 26.45
C VAL A 65 -8.39 -9.45 26.58
N LEU A 66 -8.72 -8.81 25.46
CA LEU A 66 -9.22 -7.44 25.47
C LEU A 66 -10.66 -7.40 26.03
N THR A 67 -10.92 -6.45 26.92
CA THR A 67 -12.31 -6.10 27.26
C THR A 67 -12.95 -5.35 26.09
N ARG A 68 -14.26 -5.10 26.15
CA ARG A 68 -14.94 -4.27 25.15
C ARG A 68 -14.29 -2.89 25.02
N GLN A 69 -13.89 -2.29 26.14
CA GLN A 69 -13.24 -0.99 26.16
C GLN A 69 -11.82 -1.05 25.59
N GLY A 70 -11.02 -2.06 25.97
CA GLY A 70 -9.68 -2.26 25.42
C GLY A 70 -9.71 -2.50 23.90
N ARG A 71 -10.65 -3.31 23.43
CA ARG A 71 -10.84 -3.55 21.99
C ARG A 71 -11.21 -2.27 21.25
N SER A 72 -12.16 -1.49 21.79
CA SER A 72 -12.54 -0.20 21.21
C SER A 72 -11.35 0.75 21.13
N TYR A 73 -10.52 0.83 22.17
CA TYR A 73 -9.33 1.66 22.16
C TYR A 73 -8.33 1.18 21.11
N ALA A 74 -7.96 -0.11 21.11
CA ALA A 74 -7.05 -0.68 20.12
C ALA A 74 -7.52 -0.41 18.67
N MET A 75 -8.83 -0.48 18.41
CA MET A 75 -9.41 -0.13 17.10
C MET A 75 -9.23 1.35 16.75
N GLN A 76 -9.39 2.27 17.71
CA GLN A 76 -9.13 3.70 17.46
C GLN A 76 -7.66 3.98 17.17
N MET A 77 -6.73 3.25 17.78
CA MET A 77 -5.30 3.35 17.46
C MET A 77 -5.01 2.88 16.04
N ILE A 78 -5.54 1.73 15.63
CA ILE A 78 -5.42 1.23 14.25
C ILE A 78 -6.04 2.22 13.26
N ARG A 79 -7.19 2.80 13.59
CA ARG A 79 -7.85 3.83 12.76
C ARG A 79 -6.97 5.08 12.63
N ALA A 80 -6.37 5.55 13.72
CA ALA A 80 -5.45 6.68 13.70
C ALA A 80 -4.23 6.41 12.82
N HIS A 81 -3.60 5.24 12.99
CA HIS A 81 -2.47 4.79 12.19
C HIS A 81 -2.79 4.82 10.69
N ARG A 82 -3.82 4.07 10.28
CA ARG A 82 -4.18 3.88 8.87
C ARG A 82 -4.65 5.17 8.17
N LEU A 83 -5.37 6.03 8.89
CA LEU A 83 -5.72 7.36 8.37
C LEU A 83 -4.48 8.25 8.21
N TYR A 84 -3.52 8.16 9.12
CA TYR A 84 -2.28 8.92 9.00
C TYR A 84 -1.41 8.45 7.84
N GLU A 85 -1.29 7.13 7.63
CA GLU A 85 -0.65 6.58 6.43
C GLU A 85 -1.33 7.07 5.15
N THR A 86 -2.67 7.07 5.14
CA THR A 86 -3.44 7.60 4.01
C THR A 86 -3.14 9.07 3.77
N TYR A 87 -3.05 9.88 4.83
CA TYR A 87 -2.63 11.28 4.74
C TYR A 87 -1.22 11.43 4.18
N LEU A 88 -0.25 10.65 4.65
CA LEU A 88 1.12 10.70 4.15
C LEU A 88 1.17 10.37 2.65
N ALA A 89 0.48 9.31 2.24
CA ALA A 89 0.42 8.84 0.86
C ALA A 89 -0.25 9.87 -0.07
N ASP A 90 -1.34 10.48 0.37
CA ASP A 90 -2.16 11.32 -0.51
C ASP A 90 -1.78 12.80 -0.48
N GLN A 91 -1.18 13.31 0.61
CA GLN A 91 -0.99 14.76 0.82
C GLN A 91 0.46 15.24 0.89
N THR A 92 1.44 14.38 1.16
CA THR A 92 2.81 14.84 1.52
C THR A 92 3.91 14.51 0.50
N GLY A 93 3.72 13.49 -0.32
CA GLY A 93 4.77 12.98 -1.22
C GLY A 93 5.86 12.15 -0.51
N VAL A 94 5.64 11.79 0.75
CA VAL A 94 6.47 10.81 1.46
C VAL A 94 6.41 9.46 0.72
N LEU A 95 7.55 8.78 0.63
CA LEU A 95 7.66 7.47 0.00
C LEU A 95 6.90 6.41 0.80
N ASP A 96 6.29 5.46 0.08
CA ASP A 96 5.56 4.31 0.60
C ASP A 96 6.26 3.59 1.77
N ARG A 97 7.55 3.30 1.63
CA ARG A 97 8.38 2.64 2.64
C ARG A 97 8.52 3.39 3.96
N LYS A 98 8.08 4.65 4.02
CA LYS A 98 8.17 5.48 5.23
C LYS A 98 6.81 5.73 5.88
N TRP A 99 5.71 5.35 5.24
CA TRP A 99 4.38 5.63 5.79
C TRP A 99 4.20 4.99 7.15
N HIS A 100 4.43 3.68 7.25
CA HIS A 100 4.32 2.91 8.49
C HIS A 100 5.13 3.52 9.63
N ALA A 101 6.46 3.67 9.45
CA ALA A 101 7.35 4.15 10.50
C ALA A 101 6.99 5.56 11.01
N ILE A 102 6.52 6.44 10.10
CA ILE A 102 6.09 7.79 10.50
C ILE A 102 4.72 7.71 11.19
N ALA A 103 3.78 6.92 10.68
CA ALA A 103 2.46 6.76 11.27
C ALA A 103 2.51 6.15 12.67
N GLU A 104 3.35 5.14 12.89
CA GLU A 104 3.61 4.54 14.20
C GLU A 104 4.09 5.59 15.22
N THR A 105 4.90 6.56 14.80
CA THR A 105 5.37 7.63 15.71
C THR A 105 4.28 8.67 16.00
N GLU A 106 3.44 8.98 15.03
CA GLU A 106 2.49 10.10 15.12
C GLU A 106 1.12 9.70 15.65
N GLU A 107 0.68 8.45 15.48
CA GLU A 107 -0.66 7.97 15.86
C GLU A 107 -1.03 8.29 17.33
N HIS A 108 -0.07 8.22 18.25
CA HIS A 108 -0.25 8.44 19.69
C HIS A 108 -0.55 9.91 20.06
N ARG A 109 -0.27 10.83 19.13
CA ARG A 109 -0.50 12.29 19.25
C ARG A 109 -1.81 12.72 18.57
N ILE A 110 -2.41 11.76 17.87
CA ILE A 110 -3.74 11.63 17.25
C ILE A 110 -4.95 12.02 18.08
N GLY A 111 -5.25 13.29 18.33
CA GLY A 111 -6.51 13.64 19.03
C GLY A 111 -7.77 13.23 18.23
N PRO A 112 -8.87 12.76 18.86
CA PRO A 112 -10.07 12.29 18.15
C PRO A 112 -10.69 13.32 17.20
N GLU A 113 -10.68 14.61 17.59
CA GLU A 113 -11.18 15.69 16.74
C GLU A 113 -10.29 15.93 15.52
N ALA A 114 -8.97 15.95 15.71
CA ALA A 114 -8.01 16.07 14.62
C ALA A 114 -8.13 14.88 13.65
N LEU A 115 -8.35 13.68 14.18
CA LEU A 115 -8.54 12.48 13.37
C LEU A 115 -9.81 12.55 12.50
N ARG A 116 -10.94 13.03 13.05
CA ARG A 116 -12.17 13.25 12.27
C ARG A 116 -11.99 14.27 11.16
N HIS A 117 -11.28 15.37 11.42
CA HIS A 117 -10.96 16.37 10.38
C HIS A 117 -10.07 15.78 9.30
N MET A 118 -9.07 14.97 9.68
CA MET A 118 -8.18 14.28 8.75
C MET A 118 -8.96 13.31 7.86
N GLU A 119 -9.81 12.45 8.43
CA GLU A 119 -10.63 11.52 7.66
C GLU A 119 -11.56 12.25 6.67
N ALA A 120 -12.21 13.33 7.11
CA ALA A 120 -13.06 14.13 6.25
C ALA A 120 -12.28 14.77 5.09
N ALA A 121 -11.08 15.29 5.36
CA ALA A 121 -10.20 15.85 4.33
C ALA A 121 -9.70 14.79 3.33
N LEU A 122 -9.57 13.54 3.77
CA LEU A 122 -9.25 12.38 2.92
C LEU A 122 -10.45 11.81 2.17
N GLY A 123 -11.66 12.34 2.38
CA GLY A 123 -12.87 11.87 1.71
C GLY A 123 -13.42 10.55 2.26
N TYR A 124 -13.25 10.28 3.55
CA TYR A 124 -13.74 9.08 4.25
C TYR A 124 -13.25 7.76 3.61
N PRO A 125 -11.92 7.56 3.52
CA PRO A 125 -11.35 6.33 2.96
C PRO A 125 -11.74 5.13 3.82
N ARG A 126 -12.11 4.01 3.18
CA ARG A 126 -12.40 2.75 3.88
C ARG A 126 -11.21 1.79 3.98
N PHE A 127 -10.18 2.06 3.21
CA PHE A 127 -8.95 1.28 3.15
C PHE A 127 -7.79 2.26 3.09
N ASP A 128 -6.67 1.88 3.69
CA ASP A 128 -5.44 2.64 3.64
C ASP A 128 -4.69 2.43 2.30
N PRO A 129 -3.51 3.03 2.12
CA PRO A 129 -2.71 2.87 0.90
C PRO A 129 -2.25 1.43 0.61
N HIS A 130 -2.08 0.62 1.65
CA HIS A 130 -1.65 -0.77 1.57
C HIS A 130 -2.81 -1.69 1.20
N GLY A 131 -4.05 -1.25 1.44
CA GLY A 131 -5.28 -2.02 1.19
C GLY A 131 -5.93 -2.56 2.47
N ASP A 132 -5.44 -2.10 3.61
CA ASP A 132 -5.83 -2.55 4.93
C ASP A 132 -7.11 -1.82 5.38
N PRO A 133 -8.12 -2.50 5.95
CA PRO A 133 -9.43 -1.89 6.21
C PRO A 133 -9.37 -0.85 7.34
N ILE A 134 -9.80 0.38 7.11
CA ILE A 134 -9.82 1.41 8.16
C ILE A 134 -11.02 1.14 9.08
N PRO A 135 -10.83 0.95 10.41
CA PRO A 135 -11.94 0.80 11.35
C PRO A 135 -12.84 2.04 11.34
N SER A 136 -14.16 1.85 11.51
CA SER A 136 -15.11 2.96 11.73
C SER A 136 -14.89 3.62 13.11
N GLU A 137 -15.62 4.71 13.40
CA GLU A 137 -15.61 5.34 14.73
C GLU A 137 -16.11 4.37 15.82
N GLU A 138 -16.95 3.40 15.47
CA GLU A 138 -17.43 2.32 16.33
C GLU A 138 -16.46 1.12 16.41
N GLY A 139 -15.38 1.14 15.62
CA GLY A 139 -14.38 0.07 15.55
C GLY A 139 -14.78 -1.11 14.66
N GLU A 140 -15.76 -0.93 13.76
CA GLU A 140 -16.15 -1.94 12.78
C GLU A 140 -15.19 -1.94 11.60
N LEU A 141 -14.79 -3.13 11.14
CA LEU A 141 -13.94 -3.26 9.95
C LEU A 141 -14.78 -3.67 8.73
N PRO A 142 -14.56 -3.05 7.56
CA PRO A 142 -15.08 -3.59 6.32
C PRO A 142 -14.46 -4.97 6.04
N ALA A 143 -15.25 -5.85 5.42
CA ALA A 143 -14.76 -7.16 5.01
C ALA A 143 -13.67 -7.02 3.93
N LEU A 144 -12.50 -7.60 4.19
CA LEU A 144 -11.46 -7.75 3.18
C LEU A 144 -11.74 -9.04 2.40
N ALA A 145 -12.08 -8.91 1.12
CA ALA A 145 -12.26 -10.04 0.23
C ALA A 145 -10.98 -10.25 -0.60
N GLY A 146 -10.38 -11.43 -0.49
CA GLY A 146 -9.22 -11.78 -1.28
C GLY A 146 -8.62 -13.12 -0.91
N VAL A 147 -7.68 -13.57 -1.72
CA VAL A 147 -6.85 -14.76 -1.51
C VAL A 147 -5.39 -14.38 -1.71
N SER A 148 -4.47 -15.08 -1.05
CA SER A 148 -3.04 -14.86 -1.28
C SER A 148 -2.67 -15.19 -2.73
N LEU A 149 -1.90 -14.32 -3.37
CA LEU A 149 -1.48 -14.43 -4.77
C LEU A 149 -0.77 -15.76 -5.04
N ILE A 150 0.03 -16.23 -4.08
CA ILE A 150 0.77 -17.50 -4.21
C ILE A 150 -0.13 -18.73 -4.46
N ASN A 151 -1.39 -18.65 -4.05
CA ASN A 151 -2.35 -19.74 -4.20
C ASN A 151 -3.04 -19.76 -5.56
N LEU A 152 -2.87 -18.72 -6.39
CA LEU A 152 -3.51 -18.66 -7.70
C LEU A 152 -2.89 -19.62 -8.72
N ALA A 153 -3.70 -20.03 -9.69
CA ALA A 153 -3.30 -20.87 -10.80
C ALA A 153 -2.80 -20.04 -11.99
N ASP A 154 -2.05 -20.69 -12.89
CA ASP A 154 -1.60 -20.08 -14.14
C ASP A 154 -2.78 -19.56 -14.97
N GLY A 155 -2.61 -18.40 -15.59
CA GLY A 155 -3.64 -17.71 -16.37
C GLY A 155 -4.69 -16.94 -15.54
N ALA A 156 -4.61 -16.98 -14.20
CA ALA A 156 -5.50 -16.18 -13.36
C ALA A 156 -5.19 -14.68 -13.51
N VAL A 157 -6.23 -13.88 -13.73
CA VAL A 157 -6.15 -12.42 -13.75
C VAL A 157 -6.81 -11.90 -12.48
N CYS A 158 -6.12 -11.00 -11.78
CA CYS A 158 -6.54 -10.53 -10.47
C CYS A 158 -6.21 -9.06 -10.26
N ARG A 159 -6.86 -8.46 -9.26
CA ARG A 159 -6.58 -7.12 -8.75
C ARG A 159 -5.94 -7.26 -7.39
N VAL A 160 -4.83 -6.58 -7.16
CA VAL A 160 -4.23 -6.46 -5.82
C VAL A 160 -5.19 -5.69 -4.93
N VAL A 161 -5.55 -6.28 -3.80
CA VAL A 161 -6.45 -5.65 -2.81
C VAL A 161 -5.71 -5.28 -1.53
N HIS A 162 -4.62 -5.97 -1.21
CA HIS A 162 -3.78 -5.68 -0.06
C HIS A 162 -2.33 -6.14 -0.32
N VAL A 163 -1.36 -5.33 0.11
CA VAL A 163 0.08 -5.66 0.19
C VAL A 163 0.53 -5.49 1.63
N GLU A 164 1.03 -6.57 2.24
CA GLU A 164 1.57 -6.54 3.61
C GLU A 164 2.82 -5.64 3.69
N ASP A 165 2.87 -4.77 4.68
CA ASP A 165 3.98 -3.85 4.99
C ASP A 165 5.10 -4.50 5.82
N GLU A 166 4.81 -5.65 6.46
CA GLU A 166 5.78 -6.46 7.19
C GLU A 166 6.02 -7.84 6.51
N PRO A 167 7.28 -8.31 6.41
CA PRO A 167 8.52 -7.64 6.80
C PRO A 167 8.93 -6.52 5.82
N GLU A 168 9.52 -5.44 6.33
CA GLU A 168 9.95 -4.24 5.55
C GLU A 168 10.77 -4.60 4.30
N LYS A 169 11.73 -5.54 4.41
CA LYS A 169 12.55 -5.97 3.27
C LYS A 169 11.75 -6.66 2.16
N VAL A 170 10.65 -7.32 2.50
CA VAL A 170 9.76 -7.93 1.51
C VAL A 170 8.91 -6.85 0.86
N PHE A 171 8.32 -5.97 1.67
CA PHE A 171 7.55 -4.82 1.19
C PHE A 171 8.35 -3.94 0.23
N ASP A 172 9.58 -3.58 0.59
CA ASP A 172 10.51 -2.81 -0.22
C ASP A 172 10.66 -3.39 -1.64
N ARG A 173 10.87 -4.71 -1.74
CA ARG A 173 11.01 -5.39 -3.03
C ARG A 173 9.70 -5.39 -3.82
N ILE A 174 8.56 -5.51 -3.16
CA ILE A 174 7.24 -5.43 -3.82
C ILE A 174 7.02 -4.01 -4.36
N ALA A 175 7.35 -2.99 -3.56
CA ALA A 175 7.25 -1.58 -3.91
C ALA A 175 8.19 -1.18 -5.07
N ASP A 176 9.39 -1.76 -5.17
CA ASP A 176 10.30 -1.55 -6.31
C ASP A 176 9.61 -1.84 -7.66
N TYR A 177 8.76 -2.87 -7.71
CA TYR A 177 8.03 -3.24 -8.91
C TYR A 177 6.77 -2.40 -9.17
N GLN A 178 6.43 -1.46 -8.29
CA GLN A 178 5.18 -0.69 -8.32
C GLN A 178 3.93 -1.56 -8.15
N ILE A 179 4.05 -2.67 -7.41
CA ILE A 179 2.90 -3.49 -7.04
C ILE A 179 2.23 -2.81 -5.83
N ALA A 180 1.01 -2.32 -6.03
CA ALA A 180 0.23 -1.63 -5.00
C ALA A 180 -1.26 -2.02 -5.09
N ALA A 181 -2.03 -1.67 -4.07
CA ALA A 181 -3.48 -1.86 -4.09
C ALA A 181 -4.12 -1.23 -5.34
N GLY A 182 -5.04 -1.96 -5.95
CA GLY A 182 -5.73 -1.58 -7.19
C GLY A 182 -5.04 -2.02 -8.48
N VAL A 183 -3.75 -2.36 -8.45
CA VAL A 183 -3.01 -2.82 -9.65
C VAL A 183 -3.55 -4.17 -10.13
N LYS A 184 -3.61 -4.36 -11.45
CA LYS A 184 -4.05 -5.60 -12.09
C LYS A 184 -2.86 -6.46 -12.52
N ILE A 185 -2.94 -7.75 -12.22
CA ILE A 185 -1.86 -8.72 -12.44
C ILE A 185 -2.43 -9.98 -13.09
N GLU A 186 -1.69 -10.54 -14.04
CA GLU A 186 -1.92 -11.87 -14.63
C GLU A 186 -0.83 -12.84 -14.17
N VAL A 187 -1.21 -14.01 -13.66
CA VAL A 187 -0.27 -15.09 -13.32
C VAL A 187 0.13 -15.79 -14.60
N VAL A 188 1.40 -15.70 -15.00
CA VAL A 188 1.90 -16.32 -16.24
C VAL A 188 2.32 -17.76 -15.99
N SER A 189 3.10 -17.99 -14.93
CA SER A 189 3.47 -19.34 -14.51
C SER A 189 3.89 -19.38 -13.05
N ARG A 190 3.65 -20.51 -12.38
CA ARG A 190 4.13 -20.78 -11.02
C ARG A 190 5.15 -21.92 -11.00
N ASN A 191 6.08 -21.84 -10.05
CA ASN A 191 7.02 -22.92 -9.74
C ASN A 191 7.28 -22.97 -8.22
N PRO A 192 7.98 -23.99 -7.69
CA PRO A 192 8.22 -24.09 -6.25
C PRO A 192 9.02 -22.93 -5.65
N SER A 193 9.77 -22.17 -6.45
CA SER A 193 10.60 -21.05 -5.99
C SER A 193 9.90 -19.68 -6.10
N GLY A 194 8.67 -19.64 -6.62
CA GLY A 194 7.91 -18.40 -6.79
C GLY A 194 7.05 -18.42 -8.06
N MET A 195 6.79 -17.26 -8.63
CA MET A 195 5.93 -17.11 -9.80
C MET A 195 6.38 -16.00 -10.75
N LEU A 196 6.05 -16.18 -12.02
CA LEU A 196 6.14 -15.17 -13.05
C LEU A 196 4.76 -14.54 -13.22
N ILE A 197 4.69 -13.23 -13.06
CA ILE A 197 3.48 -12.45 -13.29
C ILE A 197 3.68 -11.49 -14.46
N LYS A 198 2.58 -11.08 -15.08
CA LYS A 198 2.51 -9.99 -16.04
C LYS A 198 1.70 -8.85 -15.44
N MET A 199 2.25 -7.65 -15.49
CA MET A 199 1.66 -6.44 -14.93
C MET A 199 2.02 -5.27 -15.83
N GLU A 200 1.03 -4.50 -16.28
CA GLU A 200 1.25 -3.26 -17.06
C GLU A 200 2.23 -3.45 -18.23
N GLY A 201 2.13 -4.58 -18.94
CA GLY A 201 2.94 -4.91 -20.11
C GLY A 201 4.33 -5.52 -19.81
N ILE A 202 4.76 -5.60 -18.55
CA ILE A 202 6.06 -6.19 -18.17
C ILE A 202 5.89 -7.53 -17.44
N HIS A 203 6.94 -8.35 -17.47
CA HIS A 203 7.02 -9.59 -16.69
C HIS A 203 7.86 -9.39 -15.44
N ILE A 204 7.33 -9.81 -14.29
CA ILE A 204 7.99 -9.68 -12.99
C ILE A 204 8.07 -11.06 -12.36
N ARG A 205 9.25 -11.41 -11.82
CA ARG A 205 9.43 -12.63 -11.04
C ARG A 205 9.28 -12.30 -9.56
N LEU A 206 8.30 -12.93 -8.92
CA LEU A 206 8.09 -12.88 -7.48
C LEU A 206 8.65 -14.16 -6.88
N ASP A 207 9.41 -14.04 -5.80
CA ASP A 207 9.71 -15.20 -4.96
C ASP A 207 8.52 -15.53 -4.05
N GLU A 208 8.63 -16.65 -3.32
CA GLU A 208 7.58 -17.12 -2.42
C GLU A 208 7.17 -16.04 -1.39
N PRO A 209 8.10 -15.38 -0.65
CA PRO A 209 7.71 -14.35 0.31
C PRO A 209 6.97 -13.16 -0.32
N MET A 210 7.42 -12.69 -1.49
CA MET A 210 6.73 -11.60 -2.18
C MET A 210 5.31 -12.00 -2.58
N ALA A 211 5.12 -13.20 -3.12
CA ALA A 211 3.81 -13.66 -3.55
C ALA A 211 2.86 -13.95 -2.37
N ALA A 212 3.40 -14.43 -1.23
CA ALA A 212 2.62 -14.69 -0.03
C ALA A 212 2.06 -13.39 0.59
N ASN A 213 2.84 -12.32 0.55
CA ASN A 213 2.53 -10.99 1.10
C ASN A 213 1.61 -10.13 0.21
N ILE A 214 1.12 -10.66 -0.92
CA ILE A 214 0.17 -9.97 -1.79
C ILE A 214 -1.16 -10.69 -1.74
N THR A 215 -2.21 -9.98 -1.32
CA THR A 215 -3.59 -10.46 -1.36
C THR A 215 -4.31 -9.88 -2.56
N VAL A 216 -5.02 -10.73 -3.29
CA VAL A 216 -5.66 -10.38 -4.56
C VAL A 216 -7.11 -10.84 -4.63
N GLN A 217 -7.89 -10.16 -5.45
CA GLN A 217 -9.22 -10.57 -5.86
C GLN A 217 -9.18 -11.01 -7.33
N VAL A 218 -9.65 -12.23 -7.63
CA VAL A 218 -9.73 -12.74 -9.01
C VAL A 218 -10.77 -11.92 -9.79
N LEU A 219 -10.40 -11.49 -10.98
CA LEU A 219 -11.24 -10.67 -11.84
C LEU A 219 -12.01 -11.52 -12.86
N PRO A 220 -13.27 -11.16 -13.15
CA PRO A 220 -14.01 -11.75 -14.27
C PRO A 220 -13.37 -11.34 -15.60
N GLU A 221 -13.71 -12.07 -16.67
CA GLU A 221 -13.18 -11.83 -18.02
C GLU A 221 -13.42 -10.40 -18.52
N SER A 222 -14.56 -9.80 -18.17
CA SER A 222 -14.93 -8.42 -18.52
C SER A 222 -14.04 -7.34 -17.89
N GLU A 223 -13.30 -7.67 -16.83
CA GLU A 223 -12.45 -6.72 -16.10
C GLU A 223 -10.94 -6.92 -16.36
N ARG A 224 -10.59 -7.87 -17.24
CA ARG A 224 -9.19 -8.14 -17.57
C ARG A 224 -8.51 -6.88 -18.15
N PRO A 225 -7.22 -6.66 -17.82
CA PRO A 225 -6.49 -5.53 -18.36
C PRO A 225 -6.36 -5.67 -19.88
N ASP A 226 -6.36 -4.54 -20.58
CA ASP A 226 -6.16 -4.53 -22.01
C ASP A 226 -4.74 -5.02 -22.35
N PRO A 227 -4.59 -6.03 -23.23
CA PRO A 227 -3.29 -6.55 -23.61
C PRO A 227 -2.36 -5.51 -24.25
N ALA A 228 -2.91 -4.43 -24.80
CA ALA A 228 -2.17 -3.34 -25.44
C ALA A 228 -1.72 -2.23 -24.47
N LEU A 229 -2.01 -2.37 -23.17
CA LEU A 229 -1.62 -1.43 -22.14
C LEU A 229 -0.21 -1.74 -21.62
N TYR A 230 0.66 -0.73 -21.59
CA TYR A 230 2.02 -0.86 -21.09
C TYR A 230 2.50 0.43 -20.42
N ARG A 231 3.58 0.33 -19.64
CA ARG A 231 4.22 1.48 -19.00
C ARG A 231 4.91 2.39 -20.01
N LEU A 232 4.81 3.70 -19.83
CA LEU A 232 5.52 4.68 -20.64
C LEU A 232 7.04 4.45 -20.67
N SER A 233 7.61 3.89 -19.61
CA SER A 233 9.03 3.54 -19.51
C SER A 233 9.50 2.52 -20.55
N THR A 234 8.58 1.79 -21.20
CA THR A 234 8.90 0.86 -22.29
C THR A 234 8.77 1.49 -23.68
N LEU A 235 8.48 2.79 -23.76
CA LEU A 235 8.43 3.54 -25.01
C LEU A 235 9.85 3.86 -25.48
N GLY A 236 10.17 3.50 -26.72
CA GLY A 236 11.48 3.73 -27.33
C GLY A 236 11.64 5.12 -27.94
N GLN A 237 12.88 5.46 -28.33
CA GLN A 237 13.17 6.76 -28.94
C GLN A 237 12.41 6.98 -30.24
N GLY A 238 11.75 8.14 -30.35
CA GLY A 238 10.94 8.52 -31.50
C GLY A 238 9.53 7.91 -31.52
N GLU A 239 9.25 6.91 -30.68
CA GLU A 239 7.91 6.32 -30.55
C GLU A 239 6.95 7.32 -29.87
N ALA A 240 5.67 7.21 -30.25
CA ALA A 240 4.57 7.95 -29.65
C ALA A 240 3.50 6.99 -29.15
N ALA A 241 2.78 7.44 -28.12
CA ALA A 241 1.73 6.69 -27.48
C ALA A 241 0.63 7.65 -27.01
N GLU A 242 -0.55 7.10 -26.77
CA GLU A 242 -1.66 7.79 -26.11
C GLU A 242 -1.67 7.38 -24.65
N VAL A 243 -1.77 8.35 -23.73
CA VAL A 243 -1.96 8.09 -22.30
C VAL A 243 -3.33 7.45 -22.10
N ASP A 244 -3.36 6.28 -21.49
CA ASP A 244 -4.59 5.59 -21.10
C ASP A 244 -5.00 6.02 -19.69
N SER A 245 -4.08 5.86 -18.74
CA SER A 245 -4.33 6.12 -17.32
C SER A 245 -3.03 6.27 -16.53
N LEU A 246 -3.13 6.72 -15.29
CA LEU A 246 -2.05 6.58 -14.31
C LEU A 246 -2.24 5.26 -13.57
N SER A 247 -1.12 4.57 -13.28
CA SER A 247 -1.12 3.36 -12.47
C SER A 247 -1.79 3.63 -11.12
N PRO A 248 -2.53 2.66 -10.54
CA PRO A 248 -3.03 2.78 -9.16
C PRO A 248 -1.94 3.04 -8.12
N ALA A 249 -0.68 2.66 -8.41
CA ALA A 249 0.48 2.99 -7.58
C ALA A 249 0.85 4.49 -7.61
N CYS A 250 0.37 5.25 -8.59
CA CYS A 250 0.58 6.70 -8.67
C CYS A 250 -0.47 7.43 -7.83
N ARG A 251 -0.05 7.92 -6.65
CA ARG A 251 -0.96 8.54 -5.68
C ARG A 251 -0.47 9.92 -5.23
N GLY A 252 -1.36 10.63 -4.54
CA GLY A 252 -1.10 11.91 -3.89
C GLY A 252 -0.46 13.00 -4.76
N ALA A 253 0.53 13.69 -4.19
CA ALA A 253 1.17 14.86 -4.79
C ALA A 253 1.81 14.57 -6.16
N GLU A 254 2.37 13.37 -6.35
CA GLU A 254 2.95 12.99 -7.66
C GLU A 254 1.86 12.84 -8.72
N ARG A 255 0.77 12.15 -8.38
CA ARG A 255 -0.38 11.97 -9.27
C ARG A 255 -0.94 13.32 -9.72
N ASN A 256 -1.18 14.23 -8.77
CA ASN A 256 -1.69 15.56 -9.06
C ASN A 256 -0.74 16.34 -9.97
N ARG A 257 0.57 16.28 -9.69
CA ARG A 257 1.59 16.91 -10.53
C ARG A 257 1.59 16.36 -11.97
N LEU A 258 1.49 15.05 -12.16
CA LEU A 258 1.43 14.47 -13.51
C LEU A 258 0.17 14.92 -14.27
N LEU A 259 -0.97 15.03 -13.58
CA LEU A 259 -2.20 15.57 -14.16
C LEU A 259 -2.06 17.05 -14.54
N ASP A 260 -1.48 17.88 -13.67
CA ASP A 260 -1.22 19.30 -13.94
C ASP A 260 -0.27 19.50 -15.12
N LEU A 261 0.65 18.55 -15.31
CA LEU A 261 1.54 18.44 -16.47
C LEU A 261 0.83 17.90 -17.73
N GLY A 262 -0.46 17.60 -17.67
CA GLY A 262 -1.25 17.16 -18.82
C GLY A 262 -1.07 15.69 -19.18
N VAL A 263 -0.55 14.86 -18.27
CA VAL A 263 -0.57 13.39 -18.38
C VAL A 263 -1.98 12.91 -18.01
N VAL A 264 -2.91 13.11 -18.93
CA VAL A 264 -4.32 12.76 -18.80
C VAL A 264 -4.72 11.77 -19.88
N ALA A 265 -5.74 10.95 -19.63
CA ALA A 265 -6.27 10.02 -20.62
C ALA A 265 -6.54 10.72 -21.96
N GLY A 266 -6.09 10.11 -23.06
CA GLY A 266 -6.18 10.66 -24.41
C GLY A 266 -5.05 11.61 -24.83
N ALA A 267 -4.14 11.97 -23.93
CA ALA A 267 -3.01 12.83 -24.29
C ALA A 267 -1.98 12.06 -25.12
N SER A 268 -1.59 12.59 -26.27
CA SER A 268 -0.45 12.07 -27.03
C SER A 268 0.86 12.42 -26.31
N ILE A 269 1.72 11.42 -26.15
CA ILE A 269 3.03 11.49 -25.52
C ILE A 269 4.08 10.87 -26.44
N ARG A 270 5.13 11.63 -26.75
CA ARG A 270 6.21 11.18 -27.64
C ARG A 270 7.54 11.19 -26.91
N TYR A 271 8.31 10.12 -27.04
CA TYR A 271 9.71 10.09 -26.58
C TYR A 271 10.56 10.98 -27.48
N GLU A 272 11.33 11.90 -26.89
CA GLU A 272 12.26 12.78 -27.62
C GLU A 272 13.71 12.31 -27.47
N TYR A 273 14.26 12.40 -26.25
CA TYR A 273 15.64 11.99 -25.95
C TYR A 273 15.81 11.63 -24.48
N ALA A 274 16.83 10.84 -24.16
CA ALA A 274 17.22 10.52 -22.80
C ALA A 274 18.41 11.38 -22.35
N GLY A 275 18.51 11.57 -21.03
CA GLY A 275 19.75 12.02 -20.41
C GLY A 275 20.91 11.03 -20.58
N PRO A 276 22.15 11.42 -20.21
CA PRO A 276 23.36 10.62 -20.47
C PRO A 276 23.34 9.19 -19.89
N SER A 277 22.62 8.99 -18.78
CA SER A 277 22.47 7.68 -18.12
C SER A 277 21.17 6.94 -18.50
N GLY A 278 20.48 7.40 -19.55
CA GLY A 278 19.17 6.86 -19.97
C GLY A 278 17.98 7.53 -19.28
N TYR A 279 18.18 8.22 -18.16
CA TYR A 279 17.15 9.00 -17.45
C TYR A 279 17.71 10.34 -16.94
N PRO A 280 16.84 11.36 -16.69
CA PRO A 280 15.42 11.40 -17.05
C PRO A 280 15.22 11.37 -18.57
N VAL A 281 14.04 10.92 -19.00
CA VAL A 281 13.65 10.91 -20.42
C VAL A 281 12.79 12.14 -20.68
N ALA A 282 13.11 12.87 -21.75
CA ALA A 282 12.31 13.98 -22.23
C ALA A 282 11.17 13.45 -23.10
N TYR A 283 9.94 13.77 -22.71
CA TYR A 283 8.73 13.47 -23.47
C TYR A 283 8.05 14.76 -23.92
N ARG A 284 7.54 14.77 -25.16
CA ARG A 284 6.63 15.82 -25.61
C ARG A 284 5.21 15.44 -25.25
N ILE A 285 4.56 16.25 -24.41
CA ILE A 285 3.19 16.06 -23.92
C ILE A 285 2.44 17.36 -24.19
N ARG A 286 1.39 17.30 -25.01
CA ARG A 286 0.57 18.48 -25.36
C ARG A 286 1.40 19.70 -25.84
N GLY A 287 2.48 19.44 -26.58
CA GLY A 287 3.37 20.47 -27.11
C GLY A 287 4.47 20.94 -26.16
N ALA A 288 4.38 20.66 -24.86
CA ALA A 288 5.42 20.94 -23.88
C ALA A 288 6.43 19.79 -23.79
N LEU A 289 7.70 20.10 -23.52
CA LEU A 289 8.75 19.12 -23.27
C LEU A 289 8.91 18.89 -21.77
N MET A 290 8.83 17.64 -21.33
CA MET A 290 8.84 17.27 -19.92
C MET A 290 9.88 16.19 -19.65
N ALA A 291 10.79 16.46 -18.73
CA ALA A 291 11.77 15.47 -18.27
C ALA A 291 11.17 14.64 -17.14
N LEU A 292 10.93 13.34 -17.39
CA LEU A 292 10.35 12.40 -16.43
C LEU A 292 11.39 11.37 -15.99
N ARG A 293 11.41 11.07 -14.70
CA ARG A 293 12.25 10.01 -14.11
C ARG A 293 11.64 8.63 -14.35
N ARG A 294 12.45 7.60 -14.14
CA ARG A 294 12.01 6.21 -14.33
C ARG A 294 10.79 5.88 -13.48
N GLU A 295 10.82 6.24 -12.20
CA GLU A 295 9.72 5.95 -11.27
C GLU A 295 8.40 6.59 -11.75
N GLN A 296 8.47 7.79 -12.32
CA GLN A 296 7.31 8.49 -12.89
C GLN A 296 6.81 7.80 -14.16
N THR A 297 7.72 7.44 -15.08
CA THR A 297 7.34 6.77 -16.34
C THR A 297 6.82 5.35 -16.13
N ASP A 298 7.24 4.65 -15.07
CA ASP A 298 6.71 3.34 -14.69
C ASP A 298 5.25 3.43 -14.19
N ARG A 299 4.82 4.63 -13.78
CA ARG A 299 3.48 4.91 -13.24
C ARG A 299 2.50 5.51 -14.26
N ILE A 300 2.93 5.71 -15.51
CA ILE A 300 2.08 6.22 -16.59
C ILE A 300 1.80 5.07 -17.54
N LEU A 301 0.52 4.76 -17.73
CA LEU A 301 0.06 3.68 -18.61
C LEU A 301 -0.38 4.26 -19.95
N VAL A 302 0.09 3.66 -21.03
CA VAL A 302 -0.06 4.16 -22.39
C VAL A 302 -0.42 3.04 -23.37
N ARG A 303 -0.90 3.44 -24.55
CA ARG A 303 -1.20 2.60 -25.70
C ARG A 303 -0.41 3.09 -26.90
N ARG A 304 0.23 2.18 -27.66
CA ARG A 304 1.04 2.58 -28.82
C ARG A 304 0.08 3.17 -29.84
N GLU A 305 0.38 4.36 -30.35
CA GLU A 305 -0.33 4.85 -31.52
C GLU A 305 -0.07 3.86 -32.66
N LYS A 306 -1.13 3.36 -33.31
CA LYS A 306 -0.95 2.56 -34.52
C LYS A 306 -0.21 3.45 -35.51
N LEU A 307 0.95 3.00 -35.99
CA LEU A 307 1.64 3.63 -37.11
C LEU A 307 0.64 3.72 -38.27
N ASN A 308 0.12 4.92 -38.51
CA ASN A 308 -0.56 5.22 -39.76
C ASN A 308 0.54 5.20 -40.84
N LEU A 309 0.74 4.04 -41.46
CA LEU A 309 1.58 3.82 -42.65
C LEU A 309 1.03 4.53 -43.90
N ALA A 310 0.37 5.69 -43.74
CA ALA A 310 -0.35 6.40 -44.80
C ALA A 310 0.18 7.83 -45.07
N ALA A 311 1.40 8.16 -44.63
CA ALA A 311 1.97 9.50 -44.82
C ALA A 311 3.32 9.55 -45.56
N GLU A 312 3.76 8.45 -46.17
CA GLU A 312 4.91 8.44 -47.10
C GLU A 312 4.50 7.77 -48.43
N ALA A 313 3.50 8.33 -49.08
CA ALA A 313 3.20 8.08 -50.49
C ALA A 313 2.54 9.33 -51.08
N THR A 314 3.27 10.44 -51.15
CA THR A 314 2.99 11.53 -52.09
C THR A 314 4.29 12.24 -52.43
#